data_AF-A0A3A5VJU6-F1
#
_entry.id   AF-A0A3A5VJU6-F1
#
_cell.length_a   1.000
_cell.length_b   1.000
_cell.length_c   1.000
_cell.angle_alpha   90.00
_cell.angle_beta   90.00
_cell.angle_gamma   90.00
#
_symmetry.space_group_name_H-M   'P 1'
#
loop_
_entity.id
_entity.type
_entity.pdbx_description
1 polymer ?
#
loop_
_entity_poly.entity_id
_entity_poly.type
_entity_poly.pdbx_seq_one_letter_code
_entity_poly.pdbx_strand_id
1 'polypeptide(L)'
;MAMDIFLFGHGALPGETSVLSEPMQHWLANQEIERCVVFTTTERTYPKLMEEIENTNKAASMHIETHQLQLISTSTATKPTDVQKQPWEVFREIIKQIDDTHESILLCGRSNALYDHLMWLVAQCLPNTTLLNMDTAEPPLNLFHENIGGEVSPRTIAAMLSCHLEDLLDGRTDTENIGFSDAARLGNMVDAGQVSGIQAALSPHVSRNMVRRTEVSEESVTYKILPDGLGEACQQWMKLRPVVEEHVKTLDIVFGRLPYLSSPNHKGDFSSFDSFFDFMSPLQPVDGLLAVVQRHDEDILGHHVLTLNEAIERFEGTKLVGDLKHCKIVLGRRAREDRFQTSDHLVIINPVATPTFHMEVVMAMLTACLKFERQYGSRSWTVDITEPLAPLRSAISFFAFVFKTTTTYIMKDIGEGDKASDLRRRDLAITVPNSMAFSAMSGLAKGHGNNKGASNLLIALLLAEAKKVDTIDYSNVDPFDTSVSLRQTQHGLLANEIQFFIQEEFVTELDLSAGVVEQFGRTVRINLLVEQGLVNTVRPPKKAATHTRYSLTFLGTFVAEQLLRIRENEVGN
;
A
#
# COMPACT_ATOMS: atom_id res chain seq x y z
N MET A 1 3.37 30.63 0.34
CA MET A 1 4.30 29.79 -0.46
C MET A 1 3.48 29.26 -1.60
N ALA A 2 4.04 29.25 -2.81
CA ALA A 2 3.31 28.74 -3.95
C ALA A 2 3.20 27.21 -3.84
N MET A 3 2.00 26.69 -4.10
CA MET A 3 1.64 25.30 -3.86
C MET A 3 1.18 24.64 -5.15
N ASP A 4 1.59 23.39 -5.35
CA ASP A 4 1.17 22.57 -6.47
C ASP A 4 0.09 21.59 -6.03
N ILE A 5 -0.89 21.34 -6.89
CA ILE A 5 -1.88 20.27 -6.70
C ILE A 5 -1.80 19.23 -7.81
N PHE A 6 -2.02 17.97 -7.44
CA PHE A 6 -2.05 16.85 -8.37
C PHE A 6 -3.28 15.99 -8.09
N LEU A 7 -4.00 15.61 -9.15
CA LEU A 7 -5.20 14.78 -9.04
C LEU A 7 -5.43 13.96 -10.32
N PHE A 8 -6.24 12.90 -10.22
CA PHE A 8 -6.74 12.21 -11.42
C PHE A 8 -7.99 12.88 -11.98
N GLY A 9 -8.06 12.96 -13.31
CA GLY A 9 -9.25 13.37 -14.03
C GLY A 9 -10.44 12.45 -13.75
N HIS A 10 -11.54 13.03 -13.30
CA HIS A 10 -12.76 12.30 -12.93
C HIS A 10 -14.01 13.11 -13.27
N GLY A 11 -15.17 12.42 -13.30
CA GLY A 11 -16.47 13.04 -13.48
C GLY A 11 -17.23 13.17 -12.16
N ALA A 12 -18.36 13.85 -12.20
CA ALA A 12 -19.30 13.93 -11.08
C ALA A 12 -19.79 12.53 -10.68
N LEU A 13 -20.07 12.33 -9.38
CA LEU A 13 -20.68 11.08 -8.92
C LEU A 13 -22.11 10.95 -9.48
N PRO A 14 -22.65 9.71 -9.53
CA PRO A 14 -24.05 9.51 -9.88
C PRO A 14 -24.96 10.35 -9.00
N GLY A 15 -25.79 11.20 -9.62
CA GLY A 15 -26.72 12.09 -8.92
C GLY A 15 -26.14 13.46 -8.52
N GLU A 16 -24.84 13.69 -8.68
CA GLU A 16 -24.20 14.96 -8.36
C GLU A 16 -24.09 15.88 -9.58
N THR A 17 -24.30 17.19 -9.35
CA THR A 17 -24.12 18.23 -10.36
C THR A 17 -22.74 18.90 -10.28
N SER A 18 -21.90 18.57 -9.31
CA SER A 18 -20.52 19.05 -9.22
C SER A 18 -19.55 17.87 -9.33
N VAL A 19 -18.34 18.12 -9.82
CA VAL A 19 -17.26 17.13 -9.82
C VAL A 19 -16.54 17.12 -8.46
N LEU A 20 -16.22 18.31 -7.95
CA LEU A 20 -15.58 18.50 -6.65
C LEU A 20 -16.62 18.50 -5.52
N SER A 21 -16.28 17.90 -4.38
CA SER A 21 -17.12 17.99 -3.18
C SER A 21 -17.15 19.43 -2.64
N GLU A 22 -18.22 19.77 -1.90
CA GLU A 22 -18.32 21.09 -1.24
C GLU A 22 -17.13 21.39 -0.30
N PRO A 23 -16.67 20.46 0.56
CA PRO A 23 -15.46 20.67 1.35
C PRO A 23 -14.23 20.99 0.50
N MET A 24 -14.04 20.31 -0.64
CA MET A 24 -12.91 20.53 -1.52
C MET A 24 -12.99 21.87 -2.25
N GLN A 25 -14.18 22.26 -2.72
CA GLN A 25 -14.39 23.59 -3.32
C GLN A 25 -14.05 24.70 -2.32
N HIS A 26 -14.53 24.57 -1.08
CA HIS A 26 -14.22 25.53 -0.02
C HIS A 26 -12.72 25.55 0.31
N TRP A 27 -12.07 24.38 0.35
CA TRP A 27 -10.64 24.31 0.56
C TRP A 27 -9.86 25.01 -0.56
N LEU A 28 -10.10 24.65 -1.83
CA LEU A 28 -9.45 25.26 -3.00
C LEU A 28 -9.63 26.78 -3.05
N ALA A 29 -10.81 27.28 -2.70
CA ALA A 29 -11.09 28.71 -2.66
C ALA A 29 -10.30 29.49 -1.62
N ASN A 30 -9.64 28.79 -0.70
CA ASN A 30 -8.83 29.40 0.35
C ASN A 30 -7.33 29.15 0.19
N GLN A 31 -6.89 28.49 -0.89
CA GLN A 31 -5.48 28.24 -1.17
C GLN A 31 -4.92 29.18 -2.25
N GLU A 32 -3.59 29.35 -2.24
CA GLU A 32 -2.84 29.98 -3.31
C GLU A 32 -2.10 28.89 -4.10
N ILE A 33 -2.69 28.44 -5.20
CA ILE A 33 -2.16 27.36 -6.02
C ILE A 33 -1.47 27.95 -7.26
N GLU A 34 -0.23 27.55 -7.50
CA GLU A 34 0.56 27.95 -8.66
C GLU A 34 0.33 27.00 -9.84
N ARG A 35 0.40 25.68 -9.60
CA ARG A 35 0.25 24.67 -10.64
C ARG A 35 -0.77 23.60 -10.25
N CYS A 36 -1.56 23.17 -11.23
CA CYS A 36 -2.48 22.05 -11.10
C CYS A 36 -2.20 21.03 -12.20
N VAL A 37 -1.77 19.84 -11.81
CA VAL A 37 -1.52 18.72 -12.74
C VAL A 37 -2.66 17.72 -12.64
N VAL A 38 -3.35 17.51 -13.76
CA VAL A 38 -4.43 16.51 -13.86
C VAL A 38 -3.91 15.29 -14.61
N PHE A 39 -3.78 14.18 -13.89
CA PHE A 39 -3.42 12.88 -14.45
C PHE A 39 -4.60 12.26 -15.20
N THR A 40 -4.36 11.77 -16.42
CA THR A 40 -5.34 11.01 -17.20
C THR A 40 -4.74 9.71 -17.69
N THR A 41 -5.55 8.66 -17.85
CA THR A 41 -5.10 7.37 -18.38
C THR A 41 -5.59 7.11 -19.80
N THR A 42 -6.42 8.03 -20.32
CA THR A 42 -7.03 7.97 -21.65
C THR A 42 -6.99 9.36 -22.26
N GLU A 43 -7.25 9.48 -23.56
CA GLU A 43 -7.39 10.77 -24.26
C GLU A 43 -8.68 11.54 -23.85
N ARG A 44 -9.41 11.04 -22.85
CA ARG A 44 -10.62 11.67 -22.34
C ARG A 44 -10.28 13.00 -21.68
N THR A 45 -11.05 14.03 -22.01
CA THR A 45 -10.98 15.35 -21.39
C THR A 45 -12.00 15.48 -20.25
N TYR A 46 -11.70 16.36 -19.29
CA TYR A 46 -12.52 16.58 -18.09
C TYR A 46 -12.88 18.07 -17.95
N PRO A 47 -13.59 18.67 -18.93
CA PRO A 47 -13.78 20.12 -19.01
C PRO A 47 -14.46 20.71 -17.77
N LYS A 48 -15.44 19.99 -17.21
CA LYS A 48 -16.16 20.43 -16.01
C LYS A 48 -15.29 20.46 -14.76
N LEU A 49 -14.38 19.48 -14.62
CA LEU A 49 -13.42 19.46 -13.51
C LEU A 49 -12.49 20.67 -13.64
N MET A 50 -11.96 20.94 -14.84
CA MET A 50 -11.10 22.09 -15.09
C MET A 50 -11.82 23.40 -14.75
N GLU A 51 -13.05 23.56 -15.23
CA GLU A 51 -13.89 24.74 -14.95
C GLU A 51 -14.15 24.92 -13.44
N GLU A 52 -14.45 23.86 -12.70
CA GLU A 52 -14.66 23.94 -11.26
C GLU A 52 -13.38 24.33 -10.50
N ILE A 53 -12.19 23.85 -10.92
CA ILE A 53 -10.90 24.23 -10.32
C ILE A 53 -10.56 25.70 -10.66
N GLU A 54 -10.73 26.11 -11.91
CA GLU A 54 -10.49 27.51 -12.35
C GLU A 54 -11.37 28.50 -11.60
N ASN A 55 -12.65 28.16 -11.41
CA ASN A 55 -13.62 29.06 -10.77
C ASN A 55 -13.47 29.14 -9.24
N THR A 56 -12.90 28.12 -8.61
CA THR A 56 -12.79 28.07 -7.14
C THR A 56 -11.54 28.76 -6.63
N ASN A 57 -10.40 28.68 -7.33
CA ASN A 57 -9.13 29.22 -6.83
C ASN A 57 -9.05 30.76 -6.91
N LYS A 58 -8.36 31.38 -5.94
CA LYS A 58 -8.10 32.84 -5.88
C LYS A 58 -7.08 33.35 -6.90
N ALA A 59 -6.26 32.48 -7.49
CA ALA A 59 -5.18 32.90 -8.39
C ALA A 59 -5.64 33.04 -9.85
N ALA A 60 -5.60 34.26 -10.40
CA ALA A 60 -5.82 34.54 -11.83
C ALA A 60 -4.70 33.99 -12.76
N SER A 61 -3.71 33.28 -12.20
CA SER A 61 -2.49 32.83 -12.87
C SER A 61 -2.14 31.36 -12.64
N MET A 62 -3.07 30.54 -12.12
CA MET A 62 -2.82 29.11 -11.92
C MET A 62 -2.58 28.42 -13.27
N HIS A 63 -1.46 27.70 -13.38
CA HIS A 63 -1.15 26.91 -14.56
C HIS A 63 -1.78 25.52 -14.43
N ILE A 64 -2.79 25.23 -15.27
CA ILE A 64 -3.40 23.90 -15.33
C ILE A 64 -2.79 23.14 -16.50
N GLU A 65 -2.24 21.96 -16.20
CA GLU A 65 -1.72 21.04 -17.21
C GLU A 65 -2.34 19.65 -17.07
N THR A 66 -2.44 18.94 -18.19
CA THR A 66 -2.91 17.56 -18.23
C THR A 66 -1.73 16.65 -18.55
N HIS A 67 -1.50 15.64 -17.73
CA HIS A 67 -0.44 14.67 -17.93
C HIS A 67 -1.03 13.28 -18.16
N GLN A 68 -0.81 12.73 -19.35
CA GLN A 68 -1.28 11.40 -19.69
C GLN A 68 -0.31 10.34 -19.16
N LEU A 69 -0.78 9.53 -18.23
CA LEU A 69 -0.09 8.36 -17.69
C LEU A 69 -0.38 7.13 -18.55
N GLN A 70 0.54 6.17 -18.52
CA GLN A 70 0.32 4.87 -19.14
C GLN A 70 -0.91 4.17 -18.56
N LEU A 71 -1.83 3.73 -19.43
CA LEU A 71 -2.99 2.93 -19.01
C LEU A 71 -2.53 1.56 -18.54
N ILE A 72 -2.83 1.23 -17.29
CA ILE A 72 -2.63 -0.11 -16.76
C ILE A 72 -3.67 -1.07 -17.38
N SER A 73 -3.24 -1.98 -18.26
CA SER A 73 -4.10 -2.82 -19.12
C SER A 73 -3.46 -4.14 -19.53
N THR A 74 -4.31 -5.14 -19.83
CA THR A 74 -3.94 -6.42 -20.46
C THR A 74 -3.88 -6.36 -21.98
N SER A 75 -4.41 -5.31 -22.61
CA SER A 75 -4.64 -5.23 -24.07
C SER A 75 -3.37 -5.39 -24.92
N THR A 76 -2.23 -4.94 -24.42
CA THR A 76 -0.93 -5.05 -25.09
C THR A 76 -0.01 -6.08 -24.43
N ALA A 77 -0.50 -6.79 -23.42
CA ALA A 77 0.30 -7.72 -22.64
C ALA A 77 0.37 -9.09 -23.32
N THR A 78 1.59 -9.54 -23.59
CA THR A 78 1.84 -10.88 -24.16
C THR A 78 2.33 -11.86 -23.11
N LYS A 79 2.86 -11.34 -21.99
CA LYS A 79 3.41 -12.09 -20.87
C LYS A 79 2.95 -11.47 -19.54
N PRO A 80 2.86 -12.25 -18.44
CA PRO A 80 2.53 -11.71 -17.11
C PRO A 80 3.43 -10.55 -16.67
N THR A 81 4.70 -10.61 -17.08
CA THR A 81 5.70 -9.58 -16.78
C THR A 81 5.36 -8.22 -17.37
N ASP A 82 4.67 -8.19 -18.51
CA ASP A 82 4.27 -6.96 -19.19
C ASP A 82 3.21 -6.19 -18.39
N VAL A 83 2.40 -6.91 -17.61
CA VAL A 83 1.37 -6.35 -16.73
C VAL A 83 1.96 -5.97 -15.37
N GLN A 84 2.84 -6.82 -14.83
CA GLN A 84 3.44 -6.64 -13.51
C GLN A 84 4.35 -5.41 -13.40
N LYS A 85 4.95 -4.93 -14.50
CA LYS A 85 5.78 -3.72 -14.51
C LYS A 85 5.00 -2.40 -14.54
N GLN A 86 3.78 -2.39 -15.06
CA GLN A 86 3.04 -1.15 -15.37
C GLN A 86 2.78 -0.27 -14.13
N PRO A 87 2.41 -0.82 -12.94
CA PRO A 87 2.24 0.00 -11.73
C PRO A 87 3.52 0.75 -11.33
N TRP A 88 4.68 0.15 -11.56
CA TRP A 88 5.98 0.75 -11.25
C TRP A 88 6.37 1.84 -12.26
N GLU A 89 6.03 1.65 -13.53
CA GLU A 89 6.21 2.66 -14.58
C GLU A 89 5.36 3.91 -14.27
N VAL A 90 4.07 3.71 -13.99
CA VAL A 90 3.14 4.79 -13.60
C VAL A 90 3.61 5.50 -12.33
N PHE A 91 3.99 4.75 -11.29
CA PHE A 91 4.48 5.35 -10.03
C PHE A 91 5.67 6.29 -10.28
N ARG A 92 6.57 5.88 -11.17
CA ARG A 92 7.73 6.69 -11.57
C ARG A 92 7.34 7.94 -12.35
N GLU A 93 6.34 7.84 -13.22
CA GLU A 93 5.83 8.99 -13.97
C GLU A 93 5.21 10.03 -13.03
N ILE A 94 4.43 9.61 -12.03
CA ILE A 94 3.85 10.51 -11.02
C ILE A 94 4.96 11.23 -10.25
N ILE A 95 5.97 10.50 -9.74
CA ILE A 95 7.09 11.11 -8.99
C ILE A 95 7.81 12.17 -9.82
N LYS A 96 8.02 11.95 -11.12
CA LYS A 96 8.70 12.93 -11.99
C LYS A 96 7.98 14.27 -12.13
N GLN A 97 6.67 14.31 -11.87
CA GLN A 97 5.90 15.56 -11.97
C GLN A 97 6.01 16.42 -10.71
N ILE A 98 6.47 15.84 -9.59
CA ILE A 98 6.53 16.52 -8.30
C ILE A 98 7.93 17.09 -8.09
N ASP A 99 7.99 18.40 -7.84
CA ASP A 99 9.20 19.09 -7.43
C ASP A 99 9.33 18.98 -5.89
N ASP A 100 10.47 18.46 -5.43
CA ASP A 100 10.74 18.27 -4.00
C ASP A 100 11.01 19.58 -3.25
N THR A 101 11.24 20.68 -3.96
CA THR A 101 11.45 22.01 -3.39
C THR A 101 10.16 22.78 -3.13
N HIS A 102 9.03 22.35 -3.72
CA HIS A 102 7.72 22.99 -3.60
C HIS A 102 6.78 22.22 -2.66
N GLU A 103 5.85 22.95 -2.03
CA GLU A 103 4.75 22.32 -1.30
C GLU A 103 3.79 21.69 -2.31
N SER A 104 3.54 20.40 -2.19
CA SER A 104 2.73 19.63 -3.12
C SER A 104 1.57 18.96 -2.41
N ILE A 105 0.36 19.07 -2.96
CA ILE A 105 -0.85 18.42 -2.46
C ILE A 105 -1.34 17.38 -3.47
N LEU A 106 -1.36 16.13 -3.05
CA LEU A 106 -1.98 15.04 -3.79
C LEU A 106 -3.44 14.90 -3.36
N LEU A 107 -4.37 14.88 -4.31
CA LEU A 107 -5.80 14.67 -4.04
C LEU A 107 -6.21 13.25 -4.45
N CYS A 108 -6.71 12.45 -3.50
CA CYS A 108 -7.14 11.07 -3.74
C CYS A 108 -8.64 10.85 -3.48
N GLY A 109 -9.15 9.67 -3.84
CA GLY A 109 -10.50 9.20 -3.49
C GLY A 109 -11.45 9.12 -4.68
N ARG A 110 -11.09 9.66 -5.83
CA ARG A 110 -11.94 9.65 -7.05
C ARG A 110 -11.35 8.88 -8.22
N SER A 111 -10.15 8.31 -8.09
CA SER A 111 -9.53 7.49 -9.15
C SER A 111 -9.85 6.00 -9.00
N ASN A 112 -9.16 5.13 -9.74
CA ASN A 112 -9.10 3.70 -9.42
C ASN A 112 -8.27 3.50 -8.13
N ALA A 113 -8.56 2.44 -7.37
CA ALA A 113 -7.84 2.12 -6.13
C ALA A 113 -6.33 1.95 -6.32
N LEU A 114 -5.90 1.41 -7.47
CA LEU A 114 -4.47 1.31 -7.79
C LEU A 114 -3.80 2.68 -7.89
N TYR A 115 -4.38 3.61 -8.65
CA TYR A 115 -3.80 4.95 -8.81
C TYR A 115 -3.85 5.77 -7.52
N ASP A 116 -4.93 5.64 -6.73
CA ASP A 116 -5.02 6.25 -5.39
C ASP A 116 -3.91 5.73 -4.48
N HIS A 117 -3.62 4.43 -4.53
CA HIS A 117 -2.53 3.81 -3.78
C HIS A 117 -1.15 4.35 -4.21
N LEU A 118 -0.91 4.50 -5.52
CA LEU A 118 0.33 5.06 -6.03
C LEU A 118 0.51 6.51 -5.59
N MET A 119 -0.52 7.36 -5.72
CA MET A 119 -0.48 8.74 -5.20
C MET A 119 -0.25 8.77 -3.69
N TRP A 120 -0.96 7.92 -2.95
CA TRP A 120 -0.77 7.80 -1.51
C TRP A 120 0.68 7.50 -1.17
N LEU A 121 1.30 6.54 -1.87
CA LEU A 121 2.69 6.17 -1.64
C LEU A 121 3.65 7.32 -2.02
N VAL A 122 3.37 8.07 -3.09
CA VAL A 122 4.20 9.24 -3.45
C VAL A 122 4.20 10.27 -2.33
N ALA A 123 3.03 10.59 -1.76
CA ALA A 123 2.95 11.51 -0.62
C ALA A 123 3.75 11.02 0.60
N GLN A 124 3.84 9.70 0.81
CA GLN A 124 4.65 9.16 1.90
C GLN A 124 6.16 9.18 1.60
N CYS A 125 6.55 9.23 0.32
CA CYS A 125 7.95 9.20 -0.07
C CYS A 125 8.62 10.58 -0.04
N LEU A 126 7.84 11.65 -0.19
CA LEU A 126 8.35 13.00 -0.42
C LEU A 126 8.05 13.92 0.78
N PRO A 127 9.05 14.63 1.32
CA PRO A 127 8.92 15.34 2.60
C PRO A 127 8.00 16.57 2.55
N ASN A 128 7.87 17.22 1.38
CA ASN A 128 7.04 18.42 1.18
C ASN A 128 5.71 18.09 0.49
N THR A 129 5.29 16.83 0.54
CA THR A 129 4.05 16.38 -0.10
C THR A 129 3.02 15.97 0.94
N THR A 130 1.84 16.61 0.87
CA THR A 130 0.68 16.25 1.69
C THR A 130 -0.37 15.56 0.83
N LEU A 131 -1.13 14.65 1.44
CA LEU A 131 -2.26 13.98 0.78
C LEU A 131 -3.56 14.49 1.40
N LEU A 132 -4.57 14.78 0.58
CA LEU A 132 -5.93 15.08 1.02
C LEU A 132 -6.94 14.18 0.31
N ASN A 133 -8.04 13.88 0.98
CA ASN A 133 -9.17 13.21 0.35
C ASN A 133 -10.12 14.23 -0.30
N MET A 134 -10.53 13.97 -1.54
CA MET A 134 -11.43 14.86 -2.30
C MET A 134 -12.82 15.01 -1.68
N ASP A 135 -13.29 14.06 -0.88
CA ASP A 135 -14.64 14.10 -0.31
C ASP A 135 -14.71 14.90 1.00
N THR A 136 -13.60 14.97 1.74
CA THR A 136 -13.57 15.59 3.07
C THR A 136 -12.66 16.82 3.13
N ALA A 137 -11.72 16.97 2.19
CA ALA A 137 -10.61 17.92 2.26
C ALA A 137 -9.76 17.77 3.54
N GLU A 138 -9.83 16.60 4.18
CA GLU A 138 -9.03 16.25 5.34
C GLU A 138 -7.83 15.40 4.91
N PRO A 139 -6.68 15.51 5.60
CA PRO A 139 -5.58 14.58 5.41
C PRO A 139 -5.99 13.19 5.90
N PRO A 140 -5.51 12.10 5.26
CA PRO A 140 -5.65 10.76 5.81
C PRO A 140 -4.66 10.54 6.97
N LEU A 141 -4.62 9.32 7.51
CA LEU A 141 -3.62 8.93 8.51
C LEU A 141 -2.20 9.18 7.99
N ASN A 142 -1.42 9.91 8.79
CA ASN A 142 -0.04 10.26 8.46
C ASN A 142 0.96 9.21 8.96
N LEU A 143 2.02 8.99 8.19
CA LEU A 143 3.22 8.31 8.68
C LEU A 143 4.12 9.32 9.36
N PHE A 144 4.49 9.05 10.62
CA PHE A 144 5.41 9.91 11.35
C PHE A 144 6.85 9.43 11.14
N HIS A 145 7.75 10.32 10.72
CA HIS A 145 9.12 9.95 10.33
C HIS A 145 10.22 10.43 11.29
N GLU A 146 9.89 11.24 12.30
CA GLU A 146 10.87 11.66 13.31
C GLU A 146 10.71 10.82 14.58
N ASN A 147 11.84 10.36 15.15
CA ASN A 147 11.80 9.81 16.51
C ASN A 147 11.59 10.96 17.49
N ILE A 148 10.45 10.97 18.16
CA ILE A 148 10.13 11.96 19.18
C ILE A 148 10.37 11.34 20.58
N GLY A 149 10.94 12.10 21.52
CA GLY A 149 10.80 11.82 22.95
C GLY A 149 11.84 10.90 23.61
N GLY A 150 13.03 10.74 23.05
CA GLY A 150 14.12 9.96 23.69
C GLY A 150 13.86 8.44 23.69
N GLU A 151 14.72 7.66 24.36
CA GLU A 151 14.73 6.19 24.23
C GLU A 151 13.47 5.47 24.74
N VAL A 152 12.80 6.03 25.75
CA VAL A 152 11.61 5.42 26.38
C VAL A 152 10.36 5.63 25.53
N SER A 153 10.27 6.75 24.82
CA SER A 153 9.06 7.17 24.11
C SER A 153 8.57 6.20 23.02
N PRO A 154 9.44 5.64 22.15
CA PRO A 154 9.05 4.61 21.20
C PRO A 154 8.40 3.38 21.85
N ARG A 155 8.90 2.95 23.02
CA ARG A 155 8.32 1.82 23.76
C ARG A 155 6.98 2.19 24.37
N THR A 156 6.87 3.40 24.93
CA THR A 156 5.63 3.88 25.55
C THR A 156 4.50 4.02 24.54
N ILE A 157 4.73 4.62 23.37
CA ILE A 157 3.68 4.76 22.35
C ILE A 157 3.27 3.40 21.76
N ALA A 158 4.21 2.46 21.60
CA ALA A 158 3.90 1.09 21.22
C ALA A 158 3.09 0.35 22.29
N ALA A 159 3.40 0.54 23.57
CA ALA A 159 2.65 -0.04 24.68
C ALA A 159 1.21 0.50 24.75
N MET A 160 0.99 1.78 24.43
CA MET A 160 -0.37 2.33 24.30
C MET A 160 -1.18 1.60 23.23
N LEU A 161 -0.58 1.28 22.08
CA LEU A 161 -1.26 0.50 21.04
C LEU A 161 -1.55 -0.92 21.51
N SER A 162 -0.58 -1.59 22.17
CA SER A 162 -0.81 -2.91 22.75
C SER A 162 -1.96 -2.93 23.75
N CYS A 163 -2.03 -1.94 24.65
CA CYS A 163 -3.14 -1.79 25.59
C CYS A 163 -4.50 -1.67 24.88
N HIS A 164 -4.56 -0.86 23.82
CA HIS A 164 -5.79 -0.68 23.05
C HIS A 164 -6.21 -1.98 22.35
N LEU A 165 -5.25 -2.71 21.78
CA LEU A 165 -5.52 -4.00 21.14
C LEU A 165 -5.95 -5.07 22.14
N GLU A 166 -5.36 -5.11 23.34
CA GLU A 166 -5.80 -5.98 24.44
C GLU A 166 -7.26 -5.68 24.83
N ASP A 167 -7.62 -4.40 25.01
CA ASP A 167 -8.98 -4.00 25.34
C ASP A 167 -10.01 -4.51 24.30
N LEU A 168 -9.64 -4.44 23.02
CA LEU A 168 -10.48 -4.91 21.91
C LEU A 168 -10.54 -6.44 21.79
N LEU A 169 -9.40 -7.12 21.97
CA LEU A 169 -9.31 -8.57 21.83
C LEU A 169 -9.96 -9.32 23.00
N ASP A 170 -9.82 -8.81 24.21
CA ASP A 170 -10.28 -9.46 25.43
C ASP A 170 -11.70 -9.01 25.84
N GLY A 171 -12.27 -8.02 25.14
CA GLY A 171 -13.63 -7.55 25.34
C GLY A 171 -13.78 -6.77 26.64
N ARG A 172 -13.15 -5.59 26.70
CA ARG A 172 -13.22 -4.69 27.85
C ARG A 172 -14.67 -4.32 28.18
N THR A 173 -15.06 -4.52 29.45
CA THR A 173 -16.44 -4.35 29.91
C THR A 173 -16.88 -2.88 30.00
N ASP A 174 -15.95 -1.97 30.30
CA ASP A 174 -16.15 -0.51 30.27
C ASP A 174 -15.81 0.06 28.88
N THR A 175 -16.76 -0.07 27.96
CA THR A 175 -16.60 0.31 26.54
C THR A 175 -16.19 1.76 26.34
N GLU A 176 -16.57 2.67 27.25
CA GLU A 176 -16.21 4.10 27.21
C GLU A 176 -14.69 4.34 27.36
N ASN A 177 -13.97 3.42 28.00
CA ASN A 177 -12.54 3.56 28.29
C ASN A 177 -11.64 2.73 27.35
N ILE A 178 -12.19 2.12 26.31
CA ILE A 178 -11.39 1.37 25.33
C ILE A 178 -10.30 2.27 24.73
N GLY A 179 -9.06 1.78 24.81
CA GLY A 179 -7.87 2.45 24.30
C GLY A 179 -7.32 3.57 25.19
N PHE A 180 -7.87 3.76 26.39
CA PHE A 180 -7.25 4.60 27.42
C PHE A 180 -6.31 3.77 28.31
N SER A 181 -5.11 4.30 28.52
CA SER A 181 -4.10 3.71 29.41
C SER A 181 -3.60 4.74 30.41
N ASP A 182 -3.60 4.40 31.69
CA ASP A 182 -2.92 5.19 32.72
C ASP A 182 -1.41 4.90 32.74
N ALA A 183 -0.66 5.75 33.46
CA ALA A 183 0.80 5.63 33.53
C ALA A 183 1.28 4.36 34.25
N ALA A 184 0.47 3.76 35.14
CA ALA A 184 0.83 2.53 35.83
C ALA A 184 0.72 1.32 34.90
N ARG A 185 -0.37 1.23 34.12
CA ARG A 185 -0.56 0.23 33.06
C ARG A 185 0.58 0.30 32.05
N LEU A 186 0.95 1.50 31.60
CA LEU A 186 2.06 1.69 30.67
C LEU A 186 3.40 1.33 31.31
N GLY A 187 3.65 1.76 32.56
CA GLY A 187 4.88 1.47 33.30
C GLY A 187 5.19 -0.03 33.40
N ASN A 188 4.16 -0.85 33.60
CA ASN A 188 4.29 -2.32 33.63
C ASN A 188 4.66 -2.93 32.27
N MET A 189 4.32 -2.28 31.15
CA MET A 189 4.62 -2.81 29.81
C MET A 189 5.99 -2.40 29.28
N VAL A 190 6.52 -1.25 29.71
CA VAL A 190 7.77 -0.69 29.16
C VAL A 190 8.97 -0.81 30.10
N ASP A 191 8.80 -1.43 31.27
CA ASP A 191 9.81 -1.56 32.32
C ASP A 191 10.44 -0.20 32.73
N ALA A 192 9.70 0.90 32.61
CA ALA A 192 10.23 2.26 32.82
C ALA A 192 10.41 2.64 34.30
N GLY A 193 10.10 1.74 35.24
CA GLY A 193 10.38 1.89 36.68
C GLY A 193 9.57 2.96 37.43
N GLN A 194 9.14 4.06 36.80
CA GLN A 194 8.38 5.15 37.44
C GLN A 194 7.42 5.90 36.48
N VAL A 195 6.29 6.38 37.02
CA VAL A 195 5.24 7.16 36.33
C VAL A 195 5.77 8.46 35.70
N SER A 196 6.73 9.13 36.36
CA SER A 196 7.37 10.35 35.86
C SER A 196 8.10 10.12 34.52
N GLY A 197 8.67 8.94 34.31
CA GLY A 197 9.30 8.55 33.05
C GLY A 197 8.32 8.46 31.90
N ILE A 198 7.11 7.94 32.15
CA ILE A 198 6.02 7.83 31.15
C ILE A 198 5.54 9.23 30.73
N GLN A 199 5.30 10.12 31.70
CA GLN A 199 4.86 11.48 31.41
C GLN A 199 5.88 12.26 30.58
N ALA A 200 7.17 12.16 30.94
CA ALA A 200 8.25 12.79 30.17
C ALA A 200 8.33 12.22 28.75
N ALA A 201 8.18 10.91 28.59
CA ALA A 201 8.20 10.22 27.29
C ALA A 201 7.03 10.61 26.38
N LEU A 202 5.84 10.86 26.94
CA LEU A 202 4.63 11.22 26.19
C LEU A 202 4.43 12.73 26.02
N SER A 203 5.09 13.58 26.80
CA SER A 203 4.94 15.04 26.73
C SER A 203 5.11 15.61 25.31
N PRO A 204 6.13 15.20 24.53
CA PRO A 204 6.24 15.62 23.13
C PRO A 204 5.07 15.19 22.24
N HIS A 205 4.56 13.97 22.43
CA HIS A 205 3.40 13.44 21.67
C HIS A 205 2.12 14.19 22.00
N VAL A 206 1.94 14.57 23.27
CA VAL A 206 0.83 15.42 23.69
C VAL A 206 0.94 16.81 23.05
N SER A 207 2.14 17.40 23.01
CA SER A 207 2.35 18.71 22.40
C SER A 207 2.08 18.74 20.89
N ARG A 208 2.22 17.59 20.21
CA ARG A 208 1.98 17.41 18.78
C ARG A 208 0.57 16.87 18.46
N ASN A 209 -0.34 16.81 19.45
CA ASN A 209 -1.70 16.26 19.28
C ASN A 209 -1.75 14.78 18.81
N MET A 210 -0.68 14.02 19.05
CA MET A 210 -0.59 12.60 18.72
C MET A 210 -1.18 11.73 19.84
N VAL A 211 -1.13 12.25 21.07
CA VAL A 211 -1.66 11.58 22.26
C VAL A 211 -2.53 12.56 23.05
N ARG A 212 -3.76 12.16 23.36
CA ARG A 212 -4.62 12.88 24.30
C ARG A 212 -4.23 12.52 25.72
N ARG A 213 -3.92 13.53 26.53
CA ARG A 213 -3.80 13.41 28.00
C ARG A 213 -5.09 13.91 28.65
N THR A 214 -5.68 13.10 29.52
CA THR A 214 -6.88 13.46 30.29
C THR A 214 -6.55 13.36 31.77
N GLU A 215 -6.84 14.41 32.55
CA GLU A 215 -6.69 14.39 34.00
C GLU A 215 -7.92 13.73 34.63
N VAL A 216 -7.68 12.68 35.41
CA VAL A 216 -8.74 11.92 36.12
C VAL A 216 -8.82 12.36 37.58
N SER A 217 -7.69 12.72 38.19
CA SER A 217 -7.59 13.33 39.52
C SER A 217 -6.31 14.16 39.64
N GLU A 218 -6.08 14.83 40.79
CA GLU A 218 -4.87 15.64 41.04
C GLU A 218 -3.55 14.88 40.83
N GLU A 219 -3.56 13.54 40.95
CA GLU A 219 -2.38 12.68 40.79
C GLU A 219 -2.51 11.65 39.65
N SER A 220 -3.64 11.61 38.92
CA SER A 220 -3.91 10.57 37.93
C SER A 220 -4.22 11.11 36.55
N VAL A 221 -3.59 10.52 35.55
CA VAL A 221 -3.70 10.87 34.13
C VAL A 221 -3.89 9.64 33.29
N THR A 222 -4.75 9.74 32.28
CA THR A 222 -4.93 8.72 31.25
C THR A 222 -4.52 9.26 29.89
N TYR A 223 -4.00 8.37 29.05
CA TYR A 223 -3.51 8.66 27.72
C TYR A 223 -4.28 7.86 26.68
N LYS A 224 -4.55 8.45 25.53
CA LYS A 224 -5.16 7.78 24.37
C LYS A 224 -4.48 8.22 23.08
N ILE A 225 -4.18 7.26 22.20
CA ILE A 225 -3.65 7.54 20.86
C ILE A 225 -4.71 8.31 20.06
N LEU A 226 -4.29 9.39 19.41
CA LEU A 226 -5.10 10.13 18.44
C LEU A 226 -4.71 9.72 17.01
N PRO A 227 -5.52 10.03 15.99
CA PRO A 227 -5.22 9.65 14.60
C PRO A 227 -3.79 10.04 14.15
N ASP A 228 -3.33 11.24 14.51
CA ASP A 228 -1.98 11.73 14.18
C ASP A 228 -0.86 10.89 14.84
N GLY A 229 -1.14 10.23 15.96
CA GLY A 229 -0.20 9.36 16.66
C GLY A 229 -0.21 7.90 16.21
N LEU A 230 -1.19 7.48 15.41
CA LEU A 230 -1.37 6.07 15.05
C LEU A 230 -0.20 5.53 14.21
N GLY A 231 0.28 6.32 13.25
CA GLY A 231 1.43 5.95 12.40
C GLY A 231 2.66 5.57 13.21
N GLU A 232 3.05 6.44 14.14
CA GLU A 232 4.19 6.16 15.02
C GLU A 232 3.92 4.95 15.93
N ALA A 233 2.74 4.89 16.56
CA ALA A 233 2.40 3.78 17.44
C ALA A 233 2.50 2.43 16.74
N CYS A 234 1.92 2.30 15.53
CA CYS A 234 1.95 1.08 14.74
C CYS A 234 3.37 0.74 14.26
N GLN A 235 4.16 1.72 13.81
CA GLN A 235 5.54 1.49 13.39
C GLN A 235 6.43 1.00 14.55
N GLN A 236 6.35 1.65 15.72
CA GLN A 236 7.15 1.23 16.88
C GLN A 236 6.68 -0.12 17.42
N TRP A 237 5.36 -0.37 17.45
CA TRP A 237 4.81 -1.68 17.81
C TRP A 237 5.30 -2.78 16.86
N MET A 238 5.32 -2.55 15.55
CA MET A 238 5.84 -3.53 14.58
C MET A 238 7.34 -3.80 14.74
N LYS A 239 8.14 -2.82 15.15
CA LYS A 239 9.57 -3.03 15.45
C LYS A 239 9.80 -3.90 16.69
N LEU A 240 8.85 -3.88 17.64
CA LEU A 240 8.91 -4.67 18.87
C LEU A 240 8.30 -6.07 18.71
N ARG A 241 7.50 -6.30 17.67
CA ARG A 241 6.91 -7.61 17.38
C ARG A 241 8.01 -8.62 17.03
N PRO A 242 8.01 -9.83 17.63
CA PRO A 242 8.96 -10.88 17.28
C PRO A 242 8.91 -11.22 15.78
N VAL A 243 10.08 -11.39 15.16
CA VAL A 243 10.18 -11.83 13.75
C VAL A 243 9.64 -13.25 13.64
N VAL A 244 8.65 -13.45 12.77
CA VAL A 244 8.09 -14.78 12.48
C VAL A 244 8.98 -15.48 11.44
N GLU A 245 9.31 -16.76 11.64
CA GLU A 245 10.16 -17.56 10.74
C GLU A 245 9.65 -17.61 9.29
N GLU A 246 10.53 -17.72 8.29
CA GLU A 246 10.28 -17.56 6.84
C GLU A 246 9.21 -18.47 6.19
N HIS A 247 8.62 -19.45 6.90
CA HIS A 247 7.73 -20.47 6.32
C HIS A 247 6.30 -20.39 6.88
N VAL A 248 5.81 -19.17 7.14
CA VAL A 248 4.46 -18.96 7.68
C VAL A 248 3.40 -19.05 6.59
N LYS A 249 2.30 -19.71 6.93
CA LYS A 249 1.05 -19.65 6.19
C LYS A 249 0.55 -18.21 6.01
N THR A 250 -0.27 -18.01 4.98
CA THR A 250 -0.75 -16.67 4.61
C THR A 250 -2.17 -16.39 5.15
N LEU A 251 -2.42 -15.16 5.58
CA LEU A 251 -3.75 -14.61 5.81
C LEU A 251 -4.03 -13.55 4.74
N ASP A 252 -4.97 -13.85 3.84
CA ASP A 252 -5.37 -12.93 2.78
C ASP A 252 -6.50 -12.03 3.26
N ILE A 253 -6.27 -10.71 3.14
CA ILE A 253 -7.23 -9.67 3.48
C ILE A 253 -7.81 -9.11 2.20
N VAL A 254 -9.12 -9.27 2.03
CA VAL A 254 -9.82 -9.01 0.76
C VAL A 254 -11.07 -8.17 0.99
N PHE A 255 -11.46 -7.42 -0.02
CA PHE A 255 -12.55 -6.46 0.07
C PHE A 255 -13.69 -6.84 -0.87
N GLY A 256 -14.92 -6.85 -0.36
CA GLY A 256 -16.10 -7.26 -1.12
C GLY A 256 -17.26 -6.28 -0.95
N ARG A 257 -18.15 -6.20 -1.95
CA ARG A 257 -19.41 -5.47 -1.79
C ARG A 257 -20.43 -6.36 -1.08
N LEU A 258 -21.12 -5.84 -0.08
CA LEU A 258 -22.25 -6.55 0.51
C LEU A 258 -23.35 -6.73 -0.56
N PRO A 259 -24.02 -7.90 -0.64
CA PRO A 259 -25.04 -8.14 -1.66
C PRO A 259 -26.28 -7.25 -1.46
N TYR A 260 -27.09 -7.17 -2.51
CA TYR A 260 -28.41 -6.53 -2.52
C TYR A 260 -29.47 -7.60 -2.77
N LEU A 261 -29.91 -8.32 -1.73
CA LEU A 261 -30.94 -9.37 -1.86
C LEU A 261 -32.31 -8.88 -1.40
N SER A 262 -32.31 -8.07 -0.35
CA SER A 262 -33.52 -7.62 0.33
C SER A 262 -34.04 -6.28 -0.21
N SER A 263 -33.20 -5.57 -0.96
CA SER A 263 -33.46 -4.28 -1.60
C SER A 263 -32.61 -4.19 -2.86
N PRO A 264 -33.12 -3.66 -3.99
CA PRO A 264 -32.32 -3.46 -5.18
C PRO A 264 -31.25 -2.39 -4.94
N ASN A 265 -30.13 -2.47 -5.67
CA ASN A 265 -29.12 -1.43 -5.67
C ASN A 265 -29.62 -0.14 -6.36
N HIS A 266 -28.79 0.91 -6.41
CA HIS A 266 -29.08 2.17 -7.10
C HIS A 266 -29.41 2.02 -8.61
N LYS A 267 -29.19 0.84 -9.21
CA LYS A 267 -29.51 0.51 -10.61
C LYS A 267 -30.77 -0.34 -10.76
N GLY A 268 -31.43 -0.72 -9.66
CA GLY A 268 -32.61 -1.58 -9.66
C GLY A 268 -32.31 -3.08 -9.63
N ASP A 269 -31.04 -3.48 -9.48
CA ASP A 269 -30.62 -4.88 -9.57
C ASP A 269 -30.49 -5.55 -8.19
N PHE A 270 -30.79 -6.85 -8.14
CA PHE A 270 -30.44 -7.72 -7.04
C PHE A 270 -29.11 -8.44 -7.32
N SER A 271 -28.24 -8.56 -6.32
CA SER A 271 -26.95 -9.23 -6.45
C SER A 271 -26.72 -10.25 -5.35
N SER A 272 -26.22 -11.45 -5.70
CA SER A 272 -25.76 -12.43 -4.72
C SER A 272 -24.32 -12.17 -4.32
N PHE A 273 -23.91 -12.69 -3.16
CA PHE A 273 -22.52 -12.58 -2.71
C PHE A 273 -21.60 -13.60 -3.39
N ASP A 274 -22.12 -14.53 -4.20
CA ASP A 274 -21.30 -15.58 -4.82
C ASP A 274 -20.23 -15.00 -5.76
N SER A 275 -20.52 -13.88 -6.42
CA SER A 275 -19.58 -13.20 -7.33
C SER A 275 -18.35 -12.61 -6.61
N PHE A 276 -18.39 -12.46 -5.28
CA PHE A 276 -17.22 -12.12 -4.49
C PHE A 276 -16.10 -13.16 -4.67
N PHE A 277 -16.44 -14.44 -4.85
CA PHE A 277 -15.44 -15.49 -4.99
C PHE A 277 -14.89 -15.62 -6.41
N ASP A 278 -15.55 -15.04 -7.42
CA ASP A 278 -15.05 -15.08 -8.80
C ASP A 278 -13.70 -14.36 -8.93
N PHE A 279 -13.49 -13.35 -8.09
CA PHE A 279 -12.27 -12.54 -8.00
C PHE A 279 -11.19 -13.18 -7.11
N MET A 280 -11.56 -13.94 -6.07
CA MET A 280 -10.60 -14.61 -5.15
C MET A 280 -10.15 -16.00 -5.64
N SER A 281 -11.05 -16.75 -6.27
CA SER A 281 -10.78 -18.09 -6.81
C SER A 281 -9.54 -18.21 -7.70
N PRO A 282 -9.07 -17.19 -8.44
CA PRO A 282 -7.83 -17.30 -9.23
C PRO A 282 -6.51 -17.29 -8.43
N LEU A 283 -6.50 -17.02 -7.11
CA LEU A 283 -5.28 -16.70 -6.34
C LEU A 283 -4.50 -17.90 -5.71
N GLN A 284 -4.79 -19.15 -6.07
CA GLN A 284 -4.19 -20.39 -5.48
C GLN A 284 -4.72 -20.71 -4.05
N PRO A 285 -4.36 -21.85 -3.40
CA PRO A 285 -4.98 -22.22 -2.13
C PRO A 285 -4.53 -21.24 -1.04
N VAL A 286 -5.51 -20.49 -0.55
CA VAL A 286 -5.35 -19.55 0.55
C VAL A 286 -5.34 -20.33 1.87
N ASP A 287 -4.40 -20.05 2.78
CA ASP A 287 -4.36 -20.69 4.09
C ASP A 287 -5.41 -20.10 5.05
N GLY A 288 -5.59 -18.78 5.02
CA GLY A 288 -6.53 -18.04 5.85
C GLY A 288 -7.15 -16.86 5.12
N LEU A 289 -8.41 -16.56 5.39
CA LEU A 289 -9.16 -15.48 4.76
C LEU A 289 -9.76 -14.53 5.81
N LEU A 290 -9.51 -13.23 5.63
CA LEU A 290 -10.21 -12.12 6.27
C LEU A 290 -10.95 -11.30 5.21
N ALA A 291 -12.26 -11.53 5.08
CA ALA A 291 -13.13 -10.69 4.26
C ALA A 291 -13.53 -9.40 4.99
N VAL A 292 -13.41 -8.27 4.30
CA VAL A 292 -13.95 -6.97 4.68
C VAL A 292 -15.07 -6.63 3.69
N VAL A 293 -16.31 -6.80 4.12
CA VAL A 293 -17.49 -6.52 3.30
C VAL A 293 -18.02 -5.14 3.57
N GLN A 294 -18.43 -4.43 2.52
CA GLN A 294 -18.67 -2.99 2.60
C GLN A 294 -19.80 -2.53 1.70
N ARG A 295 -20.53 -1.49 2.15
CA ARG A 295 -21.71 -0.95 1.45
C ARG A 295 -22.00 0.49 1.86
N HIS A 296 -22.51 1.28 0.92
CA HIS A 296 -23.27 2.49 1.22
C HIS A 296 -24.74 2.13 1.31
N ASP A 297 -25.40 2.51 2.41
CA ASP A 297 -26.81 2.27 2.68
C ASP A 297 -27.42 3.50 3.34
N GLU A 298 -28.28 4.20 2.60
CA GLU A 298 -28.94 5.44 3.05
C GLU A 298 -29.97 5.19 4.17
N ASP A 299 -30.49 3.96 4.30
CA ASP A 299 -31.44 3.59 5.36
C ASP A 299 -30.72 3.41 6.72
N ILE A 300 -29.38 3.33 6.72
CA ILE A 300 -28.57 3.16 7.94
C ILE A 300 -27.94 4.49 8.33
N LEU A 301 -28.28 4.98 9.52
CA LEU A 301 -27.70 6.21 10.06
C LEU A 301 -26.23 6.00 10.45
N GLY A 302 -25.36 6.91 10.01
CA GLY A 302 -23.95 6.97 10.41
C GLY A 302 -23.06 5.92 9.76
N HIS A 303 -21.83 5.86 10.25
CA HIS A 303 -20.75 5.03 9.75
C HIS A 303 -20.45 3.93 10.78
N HIS A 304 -20.18 2.71 10.32
CA HIS A 304 -19.98 1.57 11.23
C HIS A 304 -18.83 0.68 10.77
N VAL A 305 -17.98 0.27 11.71
CA VAL A 305 -16.96 -0.77 11.53
C VAL A 305 -17.23 -1.84 12.58
N LEU A 306 -17.67 -3.02 12.15
CA LEU A 306 -18.15 -4.09 13.03
C LEU A 306 -17.60 -5.43 12.56
N THR A 307 -17.54 -6.42 13.44
CA THR A 307 -17.47 -7.81 12.99
C THR A 307 -18.79 -8.23 12.33
N LEU A 308 -18.77 -9.24 11.48
CA LEU A 308 -19.96 -9.75 10.80
C LEU A 308 -21.02 -10.25 11.78
N ASN A 309 -20.61 -10.80 12.93
CA ASN A 309 -21.54 -11.23 13.97
C ASN A 309 -22.21 -10.04 14.65
N GLU A 310 -21.42 -9.05 15.07
CA GLU A 310 -21.95 -7.80 15.66
C GLU A 310 -22.86 -7.04 14.70
N ALA A 311 -22.54 -7.02 13.40
CA ALA A 311 -23.37 -6.39 12.39
C ALA A 311 -24.75 -7.09 12.25
N ILE A 312 -24.78 -8.43 12.31
CA ILE A 312 -26.04 -9.18 12.27
C ILE A 312 -26.91 -8.87 13.49
N GLU A 313 -26.31 -8.75 14.66
CA GLU A 313 -27.01 -8.42 15.91
C GLU A 313 -27.49 -6.97 15.92
N ARG A 314 -26.61 -6.01 15.59
CA ARG A 314 -26.89 -4.57 15.61
C ARG A 314 -27.98 -4.17 14.61
N PHE A 315 -27.98 -4.78 13.43
CA PHE A 315 -28.92 -4.44 12.36
C PHE A 315 -30.10 -5.41 12.28
N GLU A 316 -30.35 -6.18 13.34
CA GLU A 316 -31.55 -7.01 13.44
C GLU A 316 -32.83 -6.17 13.24
N GLY A 317 -33.75 -6.67 12.43
CA GLY A 317 -34.99 -5.96 12.08
C GLY A 317 -34.87 -4.97 10.92
N THR A 318 -33.67 -4.68 10.40
CA THR A 318 -33.47 -3.90 9.16
C THR A 318 -33.53 -4.79 7.92
N LYS A 319 -33.66 -4.20 6.72
CA LYS A 319 -33.53 -4.94 5.45
C LYS A 319 -32.13 -5.51 5.23
N LEU A 320 -31.10 -4.88 5.82
CA LEU A 320 -29.69 -5.25 5.68
C LEU A 320 -29.38 -6.63 6.29
N VAL A 321 -30.13 -7.05 7.31
CA VAL A 321 -29.84 -8.30 8.04
C VAL A 321 -29.89 -9.54 7.15
N GLY A 322 -30.76 -9.55 6.13
CA GLY A 322 -30.85 -10.63 5.15
C GLY A 322 -29.56 -10.76 4.34
N ASP A 323 -29.02 -9.62 3.90
CA ASP A 323 -27.81 -9.52 3.11
C ASP A 323 -26.57 -9.96 3.95
N LEU A 324 -26.51 -9.54 5.22
CA LEU A 324 -25.45 -9.94 6.17
C LEU A 324 -25.49 -11.44 6.48
N LYS A 325 -26.67 -12.01 6.75
CA LYS A 325 -26.85 -13.45 7.00
C LYS A 325 -26.45 -14.26 5.77
N HIS A 326 -26.84 -13.83 4.57
CA HIS A 326 -26.43 -14.48 3.33
C HIS A 326 -24.89 -14.45 3.16
N CYS A 327 -24.27 -13.29 3.36
CA CYS A 327 -22.82 -13.15 3.33
C CYS A 327 -22.11 -14.15 4.27
N LYS A 328 -22.57 -14.25 5.53
CA LYS A 328 -22.06 -15.21 6.52
C LYS A 328 -22.19 -16.67 6.04
N ILE A 329 -23.33 -17.03 5.43
CA ILE A 329 -23.56 -18.38 4.90
C ILE A 329 -22.60 -18.69 3.76
N VAL A 330 -22.44 -17.78 2.80
CA VAL A 330 -21.57 -18.00 1.63
C VAL A 330 -20.09 -18.08 2.05
N LEU A 331 -19.62 -17.18 2.92
CA LEU A 331 -18.26 -17.21 3.47
C LEU A 331 -17.99 -18.54 4.19
N GLY A 332 -18.92 -18.99 5.06
CA GLY A 332 -18.80 -20.25 5.78
C GLY A 332 -18.93 -21.50 4.90
N ARG A 333 -19.67 -21.43 3.78
CA ARG A 333 -19.72 -22.50 2.78
C ARG A 333 -18.37 -22.61 2.06
N ARG A 334 -17.85 -21.50 1.54
CA ARG A 334 -16.60 -21.45 0.79
C ARG A 334 -15.37 -21.81 1.63
N ALA A 335 -15.31 -21.36 2.88
CA ALA A 335 -14.25 -21.77 3.80
C ALA A 335 -14.14 -23.30 3.95
N ARG A 336 -15.29 -24.01 3.92
CA ARG A 336 -15.33 -25.47 3.98
C ARG A 336 -14.99 -26.14 2.65
N GLU A 337 -15.52 -25.61 1.56
CA GLU A 337 -15.30 -26.13 0.20
C GLU A 337 -13.82 -26.00 -0.21
N ASP A 338 -13.24 -24.83 0.00
CA ASP A 338 -11.89 -24.47 -0.42
C ASP A 338 -10.83 -24.72 0.68
N ARG A 339 -11.27 -25.13 1.88
CA ARG A 339 -10.45 -25.55 3.03
C ARG A 339 -9.51 -24.48 3.61
N PHE A 340 -9.89 -23.20 3.53
CA PHE A 340 -9.17 -22.12 4.18
C PHE A 340 -9.72 -21.83 5.59
N GLN A 341 -8.85 -21.32 6.47
CA GLN A 341 -9.22 -20.89 7.82
C GLN A 341 -9.86 -19.49 7.78
N THR A 342 -10.81 -19.21 8.66
CA THR A 342 -11.45 -17.89 8.77
C THR A 342 -11.58 -17.50 10.24
N SER A 343 -11.53 -16.20 10.51
CA SER A 343 -11.93 -15.65 11.81
C SER A 343 -13.09 -14.67 11.60
N ASP A 344 -13.33 -13.75 12.53
CA ASP A 344 -14.38 -12.74 12.39
C ASP A 344 -14.09 -11.80 11.22
N HIS A 345 -14.89 -11.96 10.17
CA HIS A 345 -14.93 -11.05 9.03
C HIS A 345 -15.43 -9.67 9.46
N LEU A 346 -15.01 -8.63 8.75
CA LEU A 346 -15.40 -7.25 9.05
C LEU A 346 -16.50 -6.77 8.11
N VAL A 347 -17.36 -5.91 8.63
CA VAL A 347 -18.43 -5.21 7.91
C VAL A 347 -18.23 -3.72 8.09
N ILE A 348 -18.17 -2.99 6.98
CA ILE A 348 -18.05 -1.53 6.95
C ILE A 348 -19.26 -0.93 6.23
N ILE A 349 -20.08 -0.16 6.96
CA ILE A 349 -21.27 0.50 6.40
C ILE A 349 -21.03 2.01 6.37
N ASN A 350 -21.34 2.63 5.22
CA ASN A 350 -21.19 4.05 4.96
C ASN A 350 -19.80 4.57 5.32
N PRO A 351 -18.70 4.13 4.69
CA PRO A 351 -17.38 4.65 5.07
C PRO A 351 -17.21 6.14 4.75
N VAL A 352 -16.40 6.83 5.56
CA VAL A 352 -16.00 8.25 5.34
C VAL A 352 -14.48 8.42 5.40
N ALA A 353 -13.97 9.42 4.70
CA ALA A 353 -12.53 9.63 4.55
C ALA A 353 -11.97 10.61 5.58
N THR A 354 -12.14 10.31 6.87
CA THR A 354 -11.64 11.14 7.97
C THR A 354 -10.56 10.39 8.77
N PRO A 355 -9.59 11.08 9.39
CA PRO A 355 -8.55 10.45 10.20
C PRO A 355 -9.10 9.54 11.30
N THR A 356 -10.17 9.97 11.98
CA THR A 356 -10.81 9.22 13.05
C THR A 356 -11.39 7.90 12.54
N PHE A 357 -12.13 7.94 11.42
CA PHE A 357 -12.72 6.74 10.85
C PHE A 357 -11.65 5.80 10.26
N HIS A 358 -10.60 6.36 9.65
CA HIS A 358 -9.46 5.57 9.19
C HIS A 358 -8.75 4.85 10.34
N MET A 359 -8.57 5.52 11.49
CA MET A 359 -8.04 4.89 12.69
C MET A 359 -8.92 3.72 13.16
N GLU A 360 -10.25 3.88 13.19
CA GLU A 360 -11.18 2.80 13.54
C GLU A 360 -11.03 1.58 12.61
N VAL A 361 -10.95 1.82 11.30
CA VAL A 361 -10.75 0.76 10.29
C VAL A 361 -9.43 0.03 10.50
N VAL A 362 -8.32 0.77 10.68
CA VAL A 362 -7.00 0.19 10.92
C VAL A 362 -6.98 -0.65 12.20
N MET A 363 -7.57 -0.14 13.28
CA MET A 363 -7.65 -0.85 14.56
C MET A 363 -8.50 -2.12 14.44
N ALA A 364 -9.64 -2.07 13.74
CA ALA A 364 -10.48 -3.24 13.50
C ALA A 364 -9.77 -4.32 12.65
N MET A 365 -9.10 -3.91 11.58
CA MET A 365 -8.31 -4.83 10.74
C MET A 365 -7.17 -5.47 11.53
N LEU A 366 -6.41 -4.67 12.30
CA LEU A 366 -5.31 -5.18 13.13
C LEU A 366 -5.82 -6.15 14.19
N THR A 367 -6.94 -5.83 14.83
CA THR A 367 -7.59 -6.68 15.83
C THR A 367 -8.05 -8.00 15.22
N ALA A 368 -8.68 -7.97 14.04
CA ALA A 368 -9.10 -9.18 13.32
C ALA A 368 -7.91 -10.09 12.94
N CYS A 369 -6.80 -9.49 12.47
CA CYS A 369 -5.58 -10.23 12.20
C CYS A 369 -4.99 -10.89 13.46
N LEU A 370 -4.91 -10.16 14.57
CA LEU A 370 -4.39 -10.69 15.83
C LEU A 370 -5.30 -11.76 16.43
N LYS A 371 -6.62 -11.60 16.32
CA LYS A 371 -7.59 -12.63 16.72
C LYS A 371 -7.42 -13.90 15.90
N PHE A 372 -7.22 -13.77 14.59
CA PHE A 372 -6.92 -14.90 13.72
C PHE A 372 -5.63 -15.60 14.16
N GLU A 373 -4.57 -14.87 14.43
CA GLU A 373 -3.28 -15.44 14.84
C GLU A 373 -3.35 -16.11 16.22
N ARG A 374 -4.10 -15.56 17.18
CA ARG A 374 -4.37 -16.22 18.47
C ARG A 374 -5.06 -17.58 18.27
N GLN A 375 -5.90 -17.72 17.25
CA GLN A 375 -6.66 -18.94 16.97
C GLN A 375 -5.87 -19.96 16.14
N TYR A 376 -5.08 -19.51 15.17
CA TYR A 376 -4.49 -20.39 14.14
C TYR A 376 -2.95 -20.34 14.07
N GLY A 377 -2.32 -19.56 14.95
CA GLY A 377 -0.89 -19.27 14.93
C GLY A 377 -0.55 -18.11 13.99
N SER A 378 0.68 -17.61 14.09
CA SER A 378 1.21 -16.49 13.31
C SER A 378 0.96 -16.64 11.81
N ARG A 379 0.75 -15.53 11.10
CA ARG A 379 0.53 -15.51 9.64
C ARG A 379 1.35 -14.40 8.97
N SER A 380 1.71 -14.63 7.71
CA SER A 380 2.08 -13.54 6.81
C SER A 380 0.81 -12.91 6.27
N TRP A 381 0.65 -11.60 6.40
CA TRP A 381 -0.58 -10.92 5.94
C TRP A 381 -0.38 -10.41 4.51
N THR A 382 -1.38 -10.63 3.67
CA THR A 382 -1.46 -10.03 2.34
C THR A 382 -2.72 -9.17 2.27
N VAL A 383 -2.64 -8.08 1.50
CA VAL A 383 -3.77 -7.16 1.33
C VAL A 383 -4.04 -6.97 -0.15
N ASP A 384 -5.26 -7.27 -0.54
CA ASP A 384 -5.80 -6.97 -1.86
C ASP A 384 -6.45 -5.58 -1.87
N ILE A 385 -5.92 -4.65 -2.68
CA ILE A 385 -6.40 -3.28 -2.76
C ILE A 385 -7.38 -3.03 -3.91
N THR A 386 -7.93 -4.06 -4.54
CA THR A 386 -8.73 -3.94 -5.77
C THR A 386 -10.09 -3.27 -5.53
N GLU A 387 -10.84 -3.80 -4.55
CA GLU A 387 -12.24 -3.46 -4.32
C GLU A 387 -12.56 -2.59 -3.08
N PRO A 388 -11.63 -2.02 -2.29
CA PRO A 388 -11.97 -1.01 -1.30
C PRO A 388 -12.88 0.12 -1.84
N LEU A 389 -13.90 0.51 -1.06
CA LEU A 389 -14.64 1.74 -1.32
C LEU A 389 -13.67 2.93 -1.25
N ALA A 390 -13.91 3.94 -2.07
CA ALA A 390 -13.07 5.13 -2.20
C ALA A 390 -12.62 5.73 -0.85
N PRO A 391 -13.52 5.92 0.14
CA PRO A 391 -13.14 6.52 1.42
C PRO A 391 -12.17 5.67 2.26
N LEU A 392 -11.97 4.38 1.96
CA LEU A 392 -11.12 3.47 2.72
C LEU A 392 -9.71 3.30 2.14
N ARG A 393 -9.50 3.68 0.88
CA ARG A 393 -8.29 3.31 0.11
C ARG A 393 -6.99 3.77 0.76
N SER A 394 -6.96 5.00 1.31
CA SER A 394 -5.80 5.53 2.01
C SER A 394 -5.55 4.80 3.33
N ALA A 395 -6.59 4.45 4.11
CA ALA A 395 -6.44 3.69 5.35
C ALA A 395 -5.87 2.28 5.09
N ILE A 396 -6.29 1.65 3.99
CA ILE A 396 -5.81 0.32 3.60
C ILE A 396 -4.38 0.39 3.08
N SER A 397 -4.04 1.44 2.32
CA SER A 397 -2.66 1.70 1.90
C SER A 397 -1.74 1.93 3.09
N PHE A 398 -2.20 2.74 4.07
CA PHE A 398 -1.53 2.94 5.35
C PHE A 398 -1.33 1.64 6.12
N PHE A 399 -2.39 0.82 6.27
CA PHE A 399 -2.29 -0.48 6.92
C PHE A 399 -1.24 -1.36 6.25
N ALA A 400 -1.35 -1.51 4.92
CA ALA A 400 -0.46 -2.35 4.16
C ALA A 400 1.00 -1.92 4.27
N PHE A 401 1.23 -0.60 4.27
CA PHE A 401 2.55 -0.01 4.42
C PHE A 401 3.13 -0.25 5.81
N VAL A 402 2.43 0.15 6.88
CA VAL A 402 2.98 0.12 8.25
C VAL A 402 3.24 -1.31 8.72
N PHE A 403 2.37 -2.25 8.33
CA PHE A 403 2.49 -3.66 8.70
C PHE A 403 3.34 -4.48 7.71
N LYS A 404 3.96 -3.85 6.70
CA LYS A 404 4.85 -4.49 5.71
C LYS A 404 4.20 -5.69 5.01
N THR A 405 2.90 -5.60 4.75
CA THR A 405 2.14 -6.68 4.10
C THR A 405 2.45 -6.72 2.62
N THR A 406 2.44 -7.90 2.00
CA THR A 406 2.42 -7.98 0.53
C THR A 406 1.12 -7.38 0.02
N THR A 407 1.21 -6.44 -0.90
CA THR A 407 0.06 -5.71 -1.44
C THR A 407 -0.17 -6.09 -2.90
N THR A 408 -1.39 -6.47 -3.23
CA THR A 408 -1.78 -6.91 -4.57
C THR A 408 -2.97 -6.11 -5.08
N TYR A 409 -3.03 -5.98 -6.40
CA TYR A 409 -4.20 -5.48 -7.12
C TYR A 409 -4.57 -6.50 -8.19
N ILE A 410 -5.84 -6.84 -8.32
CA ILE A 410 -6.35 -7.76 -9.34
C ILE A 410 -6.91 -6.94 -10.49
N MET A 411 -6.23 -7.04 -11.62
CA MET A 411 -6.68 -6.42 -12.85
C MET A 411 -7.98 -7.07 -13.32
N LYS A 412 -8.99 -6.25 -13.59
CA LYS A 412 -10.17 -6.70 -14.31
C LYS A 412 -9.79 -6.86 -15.78
N ASP A 413 -10.06 -8.02 -16.36
CA ASP A 413 -9.89 -8.22 -17.80
C ASP A 413 -10.94 -7.35 -18.51
N ILE A 414 -10.54 -6.16 -18.96
CA ILE A 414 -11.41 -5.24 -19.70
C ILE A 414 -11.50 -5.75 -21.13
N GLY A 415 -12.27 -6.81 -21.32
CA GLY A 415 -12.71 -7.25 -22.65
C GLY A 415 -13.81 -6.33 -23.18
N GLU A 416 -13.50 -5.07 -23.45
CA GLU A 416 -14.39 -4.24 -24.28
C GLU A 416 -14.10 -4.57 -25.76
N GLY A 417 -14.96 -5.40 -26.36
CA GLY A 417 -15.09 -5.52 -27.81
C GLY A 417 -14.06 -6.38 -28.56
N ASP A 418 -12.83 -6.53 -28.07
CA ASP A 418 -11.80 -7.35 -28.73
C ASP A 418 -11.10 -8.29 -27.72
N LYS A 419 -11.05 -9.58 -28.09
CA LYS A 419 -10.36 -10.74 -27.49
C LYS A 419 -9.96 -10.63 -26.00
N ALA A 420 -10.59 -11.46 -25.16
CA ALA A 420 -10.13 -11.74 -23.80
C ALA A 420 -8.62 -12.05 -23.78
N SER A 421 -7.91 -11.55 -22.77
CA SER A 421 -6.46 -11.74 -22.67
C SER A 421 -6.11 -13.24 -22.63
N ASP A 422 -5.03 -13.63 -23.32
CA ASP A 422 -4.48 -14.99 -23.24
C ASP A 422 -3.83 -15.29 -21.87
N LEU A 423 -3.73 -14.28 -20.99
CA LEU A 423 -3.19 -14.41 -19.65
C LEU A 423 -4.14 -15.20 -18.74
N ARG A 424 -3.58 -16.02 -17.85
CA ARG A 424 -4.40 -16.74 -16.87
C ARG A 424 -4.87 -15.74 -15.82
N ARG A 425 -6.04 -15.97 -15.23
CA ARG A 425 -6.57 -15.09 -14.17
C ARG A 425 -5.59 -14.84 -13.00
N ARG A 426 -4.77 -15.83 -12.65
CA ARG A 426 -3.71 -15.69 -11.62
C ARG A 426 -2.63 -14.68 -11.99
N ASP A 427 -2.40 -14.49 -13.29
CA ASP A 427 -1.40 -13.57 -13.84
C ASP A 427 -1.92 -12.12 -13.83
N LEU A 428 -3.22 -11.93 -13.54
CA LEU A 428 -3.87 -10.62 -13.37
C LEU A 428 -3.69 -10.04 -11.96
N ALA A 429 -3.18 -10.85 -11.02
CA ALA A 429 -2.79 -10.39 -9.70
C ALA A 429 -1.40 -9.74 -9.77
N ILE A 430 -1.38 -8.42 -9.66
CA ILE A 430 -0.15 -7.61 -9.73
C ILE A 430 0.26 -7.16 -8.33
N THR A 431 1.51 -7.44 -7.98
CA THR A 431 2.14 -6.86 -6.79
C THR A 431 2.42 -5.39 -7.04
N VAL A 432 1.99 -4.53 -6.13
CA VAL A 432 2.09 -3.08 -6.26
C VAL A 432 3.23 -2.51 -5.39
N PRO A 433 3.80 -1.34 -5.74
CA PRO A 433 4.78 -0.65 -4.90
C PRO A 433 4.28 -0.42 -3.47
N ASN A 434 5.09 -0.69 -2.44
CA ASN A 434 4.69 -0.51 -1.04
C ASN A 434 5.87 -0.20 -0.09
N SER A 435 5.72 -0.44 1.23
CA SER A 435 6.76 -0.17 2.23
C SER A 435 8.01 -1.01 2.12
N MET A 436 7.94 -2.22 1.56
CA MET A 436 9.14 -3.02 1.28
C MET A 436 9.99 -2.33 0.22
N ALA A 437 9.35 -1.75 -0.80
CA ALA A 437 10.02 -0.95 -1.82
C ALA A 437 10.70 0.28 -1.21
N PHE A 438 9.93 1.03 -0.40
CA PHE A 438 10.44 2.21 0.27
C PHE A 438 11.59 1.90 1.25
N SER A 439 11.48 0.83 2.03
CA SER A 439 12.50 0.41 3.00
C SER A 439 13.78 -0.06 2.30
N ALA A 440 13.63 -0.82 1.21
CA ALA A 440 14.75 -1.21 0.35
C ALA A 440 15.45 0.04 -0.20
N MET A 441 14.71 1.00 -0.76
CA MET A 441 15.30 2.26 -1.25
C MET A 441 15.97 3.08 -0.16
N SER A 442 15.29 3.31 0.98
CA SER A 442 15.82 4.12 2.08
C SER A 442 17.09 3.53 2.70
N GLY A 443 17.14 2.20 2.85
CA GLY A 443 18.33 1.50 3.35
C GLY A 443 19.49 1.51 2.35
N LEU A 444 19.20 1.40 1.05
CA LEU A 444 20.19 1.33 -0.02
C LEU A 444 20.70 2.73 -0.47
N ALA A 445 19.88 3.76 -0.37
CA ALA A 445 20.24 5.15 -0.67
C ALA A 445 21.14 5.77 0.42
N LYS A 446 20.94 5.42 1.69
CA LYS A 446 21.74 5.89 2.83
C LYS A 446 23.08 5.15 3.01
N GLY A 447 23.43 4.23 2.10
CA GLY A 447 24.69 3.49 2.14
C GLY A 447 25.91 4.39 1.87
N HIS A 448 26.52 4.94 2.92
CA HIS A 448 27.82 5.62 2.82
C HIS A 448 28.97 4.61 3.01
N GLY A 449 30.07 4.79 2.27
CA GLY A 449 31.27 3.96 2.37
C GLY A 449 31.07 2.49 1.91
N ASN A 450 31.51 1.53 2.73
CA ASN A 450 31.56 0.10 2.40
C ASN A 450 30.19 -0.59 2.20
N ASN A 451 29.09 0.12 2.41
CA ASN A 451 27.71 -0.37 2.24
C ASN A 451 27.10 -0.08 0.85
N LYS A 452 27.83 0.55 -0.08
CA LYS A 452 27.35 0.82 -1.46
C LYS A 452 27.13 -0.43 -2.32
N GLY A 453 27.71 -1.56 -1.96
CA GLY A 453 27.77 -2.72 -2.86
C GLY A 453 26.43 -3.43 -3.13
N ALA A 454 25.44 -3.35 -2.24
CA ALA A 454 24.11 -3.90 -2.53
C ALA A 454 23.38 -3.02 -3.57
N SER A 455 23.46 -1.69 -3.40
CA SER A 455 22.90 -0.69 -4.32
C SER A 455 23.57 -0.77 -5.69
N ASN A 456 24.90 -0.81 -5.72
CA ASN A 456 25.69 -0.93 -6.95
C ASN A 456 25.46 -2.27 -7.66
N LEU A 457 25.26 -3.36 -6.91
CA LEU A 457 24.91 -4.67 -7.48
C LEU A 457 23.52 -4.64 -8.15
N LEU A 458 22.53 -3.99 -7.56
CA LEU A 458 21.21 -3.82 -8.20
C LEU A 458 21.31 -2.98 -9.48
N ILE A 459 22.04 -1.87 -9.45
CA ILE A 459 22.29 -1.04 -10.64
C ILE A 459 23.04 -1.84 -11.72
N ALA A 460 24.06 -2.59 -11.34
CA ALA A 460 24.83 -3.42 -12.26
C ALA A 460 23.97 -4.53 -12.88
N LEU A 461 23.12 -5.19 -12.10
CA LEU A 461 22.14 -6.16 -12.60
C LEU A 461 21.20 -5.52 -13.62
N LEU A 462 20.66 -4.33 -13.32
CA LEU A 462 19.77 -3.59 -14.21
C LEU A 462 20.42 -3.28 -15.56
N LEU A 463 21.62 -2.70 -15.52
CA LEU A 463 22.35 -2.29 -16.72
C LEU A 463 22.86 -3.51 -17.54
N ALA A 464 23.31 -4.57 -16.86
CA ALA A 464 23.76 -5.80 -17.49
C ALA A 464 22.60 -6.58 -18.14
N GLU A 465 21.44 -6.61 -17.51
CA GLU A 465 20.22 -7.19 -18.10
C GLU A 465 19.80 -6.41 -19.36
N ALA A 466 19.80 -5.07 -19.31
CA ALA A 466 19.49 -4.23 -20.46
C ALA A 466 20.46 -4.46 -21.63
N LYS A 467 21.77 -4.48 -21.38
CA LYS A 467 22.79 -4.70 -22.43
C LYS A 467 22.73 -6.11 -23.04
N LYS A 468 22.38 -7.12 -22.25
CA LYS A 468 22.22 -8.50 -22.73
C LYS A 468 21.01 -8.65 -23.68
N VAL A 469 20.03 -7.75 -23.59
CA VAL A 469 18.92 -7.67 -24.56
C VAL A 469 19.38 -7.05 -25.89
N ASP A 470 20.25 -6.05 -25.85
CA ASP A 470 20.75 -5.33 -27.04
C ASP A 470 21.80 -6.11 -27.86
N THR A 471 22.47 -7.09 -27.27
CA THR A 471 23.56 -7.86 -27.91
C THR A 471 23.08 -9.13 -28.64
N ILE A 472 21.78 -9.41 -28.65
CA ILE A 472 21.21 -10.55 -29.38
C ILE A 472 21.07 -10.16 -30.86
N ASP A 473 21.93 -10.72 -31.72
CA ASP A 473 21.83 -10.55 -33.17
C ASP A 473 20.60 -11.33 -33.71
N TYR A 474 19.55 -10.60 -34.05
CA TYR A 474 18.31 -11.14 -34.61
C TYR A 474 18.41 -11.46 -36.12
N SER A 475 19.56 -11.22 -36.76
CA SER A 475 19.70 -11.38 -38.22
C SER A 475 19.50 -12.82 -38.72
N ASN A 476 19.60 -13.82 -37.84
CA ASN A 476 19.45 -15.25 -38.17
C ASN A 476 18.30 -15.95 -37.44
N VAL A 477 17.37 -15.20 -36.84
CA VAL A 477 16.24 -15.76 -36.09
C VAL A 477 14.99 -15.78 -36.98
N ASP A 478 14.42 -16.97 -37.21
CA ASP A 478 13.13 -17.11 -37.88
C ASP A 478 12.05 -16.37 -37.06
N PRO A 479 11.38 -15.34 -37.62
CA PRO A 479 10.39 -14.54 -36.91
C PRO A 479 9.15 -15.35 -36.46
N PHE A 480 9.02 -16.61 -36.87
CA PHE A 480 7.95 -17.52 -36.45
C PHE A 480 8.39 -18.62 -35.46
N ASP A 481 9.66 -18.65 -35.05
CA ASP A 481 10.14 -19.57 -34.02
C ASP A 481 9.76 -19.06 -32.61
N THR A 482 8.59 -19.49 -32.14
CA THR A 482 8.07 -19.23 -30.78
C THR A 482 8.96 -19.76 -29.65
N SER A 483 10.00 -20.54 -29.94
CA SER A 483 10.99 -20.95 -28.94
C SER A 483 11.98 -19.85 -28.55
N VAL A 484 12.10 -18.79 -29.36
CA VAL A 484 13.03 -17.67 -29.11
C VAL A 484 12.42 -16.62 -28.18
N SER A 485 11.10 -16.37 -28.25
CA SER A 485 10.41 -15.49 -27.29
C SER A 485 10.35 -16.10 -25.87
N LEU A 486 10.43 -17.43 -25.77
CA LEU A 486 10.53 -18.19 -24.51
C LEU A 486 11.95 -18.16 -23.90
N ARG A 487 13.00 -17.86 -24.68
CA ARG A 487 14.38 -17.74 -24.17
C ARG A 487 14.67 -16.38 -23.53
N GLN A 488 13.97 -15.33 -23.94
CA GLN A 488 14.15 -13.98 -23.39
C GLN A 488 13.79 -13.85 -21.90
N THR A 489 12.97 -14.75 -21.35
CA THR A 489 12.59 -14.74 -19.92
C THR A 489 13.24 -15.85 -19.10
N GLN A 490 14.20 -16.61 -19.66
CA GLN A 490 14.82 -17.77 -19.00
C GLN A 490 16.29 -17.61 -18.62
N HIS A 491 16.88 -16.43 -18.80
CA HIS A 491 18.33 -16.26 -18.60
C HIS A 491 18.66 -15.09 -17.68
N GLY A 492 18.49 -15.29 -16.37
CA GLY A 492 19.21 -14.48 -15.38
C GLY A 492 20.72 -14.53 -15.61
N LEU A 493 21.43 -13.59 -15.00
CA LEU A 493 22.88 -13.44 -15.09
C LEU A 493 23.60 -14.36 -14.09
N LEU A 494 24.71 -14.94 -14.51
CA LEU A 494 25.63 -15.63 -13.63
C LEU A 494 26.43 -14.61 -12.82
N ALA A 495 26.86 -15.00 -11.61
CA ALA A 495 27.66 -14.13 -10.75
C ALA A 495 28.93 -13.59 -11.44
N ASN A 496 29.59 -14.41 -12.27
CA ASN A 496 30.77 -14.00 -13.04
C ASN A 496 30.44 -13.06 -14.21
N GLU A 497 29.26 -13.19 -14.83
CA GLU A 497 28.80 -12.25 -15.89
C GLU A 497 28.59 -10.85 -15.28
N ILE A 498 27.99 -10.78 -14.09
CA ILE A 498 27.78 -9.52 -13.37
C ILE A 498 29.12 -8.90 -12.95
N GLN A 499 30.03 -9.72 -12.42
CA GLN A 499 31.36 -9.26 -12.01
C GLN A 499 32.17 -8.71 -13.19
N PHE A 500 32.15 -9.41 -14.33
CA PHE A 500 32.82 -8.97 -15.55
C PHE A 500 32.25 -7.63 -16.04
N PHE A 501 30.92 -7.50 -16.08
CA PHE A 501 30.25 -6.26 -16.47
C PHE A 501 30.70 -5.04 -15.62
N ILE A 502 30.79 -5.23 -14.30
CA ILE A 502 31.23 -4.17 -13.37
C ILE A 502 32.71 -3.81 -13.57
N GLN A 503 33.56 -4.78 -13.86
CA GLN A 503 35.02 -4.59 -13.94
C GLN A 503 35.48 -4.01 -15.28
N GLU A 504 34.84 -4.39 -16.39
CA GLU A 504 35.35 -4.11 -17.74
C GLU A 504 34.55 -3.03 -18.49
N GLU A 505 33.27 -2.82 -18.16
CA GLU A 505 32.38 -2.04 -19.04
C GLU A 505 31.87 -0.71 -18.48
N PHE A 506 31.96 -0.45 -17.16
CA PHE A 506 31.42 0.77 -16.53
C PHE A 506 32.45 1.63 -15.79
N VAL A 507 33.73 1.54 -16.16
CA VAL A 507 34.86 2.18 -15.45
C VAL A 507 34.92 3.72 -15.61
N THR A 508 34.03 4.37 -16.39
CA THR A 508 34.25 5.78 -16.77
C THR A 508 33.18 6.81 -16.41
N GLU A 509 31.93 6.44 -16.08
CA GLU A 509 30.88 7.44 -15.76
C GLU A 509 30.22 7.27 -14.38
N LEU A 510 30.09 6.04 -13.88
CA LEU A 510 29.52 5.71 -12.56
C LEU A 510 30.39 4.61 -11.92
N ASP A 511 31.13 4.92 -10.85
CA ASP A 511 31.94 3.90 -10.16
C ASP A 511 31.06 2.91 -9.38
N LEU A 512 30.63 1.86 -10.09
CA LEU A 512 29.86 0.74 -9.54
C LEU A 512 30.75 -0.31 -8.84
N SER A 513 32.07 -0.20 -8.94
CA SER A 513 33.01 -1.20 -8.41
C SER A 513 33.09 -1.18 -6.87
N ALA A 514 32.80 -0.02 -6.27
CA ALA A 514 32.84 0.23 -4.84
C ALA A 514 31.94 -0.75 -4.05
N GLY A 515 32.56 -1.55 -3.19
CA GLY A 515 31.86 -2.50 -2.31
C GLY A 515 31.29 -3.74 -3.00
N VAL A 516 31.54 -3.91 -4.31
CA VAL A 516 31.12 -5.08 -5.09
C VAL A 516 32.29 -6.03 -5.35
N VAL A 517 33.44 -5.51 -5.77
CA VAL A 517 34.60 -6.31 -6.21
C VAL A 517 35.32 -7.03 -5.04
N GLU A 518 35.40 -6.43 -3.85
CA GLU A 518 36.02 -7.07 -2.67
C GLU A 518 35.19 -8.19 -2.03
N GLN A 519 33.90 -8.35 -2.40
CA GLN A 519 32.97 -9.22 -1.66
C GLN A 519 32.17 -10.20 -2.53
N PHE A 520 32.28 -10.20 -3.86
CA PHE A 520 31.65 -11.24 -4.70
C PHE A 520 32.16 -12.66 -4.41
N GLY A 521 33.36 -12.79 -3.82
CA GLY A 521 33.87 -14.05 -3.28
C GLY A 521 33.17 -14.54 -2.00
N ARG A 522 32.32 -13.72 -1.37
CA ARG A 522 31.44 -14.08 -0.25
C ARG A 522 29.99 -13.88 -0.71
N THR A 523 29.32 -14.97 -1.02
CA THR A 523 27.90 -15.18 -1.44
C THR A 523 26.82 -14.42 -0.65
N VAL A 524 27.18 -13.63 0.36
CA VAL A 524 26.32 -13.07 1.41
C VAL A 524 25.45 -11.90 0.90
N ARG A 525 25.95 -11.02 0.01
CA ARG A 525 25.18 -9.82 -0.40
C ARG A 525 24.08 -10.12 -1.43
N ILE A 526 24.34 -10.98 -2.42
CA ILE A 526 23.29 -11.34 -3.39
C ILE A 526 22.22 -12.20 -2.73
N ASN A 527 22.60 -13.06 -1.77
CA ASN A 527 21.63 -13.79 -0.95
C ASN A 527 20.77 -12.85 -0.12
N LEU A 528 21.33 -11.79 0.46
CA LEU A 528 20.54 -10.77 1.16
C LEU A 528 19.52 -10.07 0.23
N LEU A 529 19.92 -9.76 -1.01
CA LEU A 529 18.99 -9.19 -2.01
C LEU A 529 17.90 -10.19 -2.44
N VAL A 530 18.22 -11.49 -2.43
CA VAL A 530 17.26 -12.57 -2.66
C VAL A 530 16.29 -12.70 -1.49
N GLU A 531 16.79 -12.68 -0.25
CA GLU A 531 15.99 -12.69 0.99
C GLU A 531 15.07 -11.46 1.06
N GLN A 532 15.54 -10.30 0.56
CA GLN A 532 14.73 -9.08 0.45
C GLN A 532 13.73 -9.09 -0.72
N GLY A 533 13.69 -10.16 -1.52
CA GLY A 533 12.80 -10.25 -2.68
C GLY A 533 13.12 -9.26 -3.81
N LEU A 534 14.33 -8.69 -3.83
CA LEU A 534 14.81 -7.77 -4.87
C LEU A 534 15.45 -8.53 -6.04
N VAL A 535 15.97 -9.73 -5.77
CA VAL A 535 16.61 -10.59 -6.77
C VAL A 535 15.98 -11.98 -6.72
N ASN A 536 15.60 -12.52 -7.87
CA ASN A 536 15.16 -13.90 -8.01
C ASN A 536 16.35 -14.81 -8.34
N THR A 537 16.33 -16.04 -7.80
CA THR A 537 17.24 -17.10 -8.24
C THR A 537 16.56 -17.96 -9.29
N VAL A 538 17.11 -17.96 -10.50
CA VAL A 538 16.61 -18.78 -11.62
C VAL A 538 17.42 -20.06 -11.66
N ARG A 539 16.81 -21.20 -11.28
CA ARG A 539 17.40 -22.52 -11.48
C ARG A 539 16.90 -23.10 -12.81
N PRO A 540 17.80 -23.39 -13.77
CA PRO A 540 17.37 -23.92 -15.06
C PRO A 540 16.75 -25.32 -14.92
N PRO A 541 15.72 -25.65 -15.70
CA PRO A 541 15.07 -26.95 -15.65
C PRO A 541 15.99 -28.04 -16.21
N LYS A 542 16.33 -29.02 -15.35
CA LYS A 542 17.06 -30.29 -15.62
C LYS A 542 18.60 -30.22 -15.76
N LYS A 543 19.26 -30.91 -14.83
CA LYS A 543 20.53 -31.69 -14.88
C LYS A 543 21.79 -31.21 -15.62
N ALA A 544 21.86 -30.02 -16.23
CA ALA A 544 23.05 -29.62 -17.00
C ALA A 544 23.68 -28.26 -16.63
N ALA A 545 23.18 -27.51 -15.65
CA ALA A 545 23.84 -26.29 -15.22
C ALA A 545 23.98 -26.24 -13.68
N THR A 546 25.23 -26.33 -13.23
CA THR A 546 25.67 -26.25 -11.83
C THR A 546 25.67 -24.84 -11.25
N HIS A 547 25.19 -23.83 -11.99
CA HIS A 547 25.36 -22.43 -11.63
C HIS A 547 24.03 -21.70 -11.44
N THR A 548 23.87 -21.10 -10.26
CA THR A 548 22.75 -20.21 -9.91
C THR A 548 22.79 -18.96 -10.78
N ARG A 549 21.66 -18.61 -11.39
CA ARG A 549 21.45 -17.37 -12.11
C ARG A 549 20.60 -16.41 -11.28
N TYR A 550 20.84 -15.12 -11.43
CA TYR A 550 20.18 -14.05 -10.70
C TYR A 550 19.49 -13.13 -11.67
N SER A 551 18.27 -12.71 -11.35
CA SER A 551 17.58 -11.68 -12.13
C SER A 551 16.84 -10.72 -11.20
N LEU A 552 16.63 -9.48 -11.62
CA LEU A 552 15.86 -8.54 -10.82
C LEU A 552 14.38 -8.97 -10.74
N THR A 553 13.76 -8.75 -9.58
CA THR A 553 12.29 -8.76 -9.46
C THR A 553 11.74 -7.41 -9.92
N PHE A 554 10.42 -7.24 -10.04
CA PHE A 554 9.84 -5.90 -10.32
C PHE A 554 10.22 -4.89 -9.23
N LEU A 555 10.18 -5.34 -7.97
CA LEU A 555 10.63 -4.57 -6.81
C LEU A 555 12.11 -4.21 -6.93
N GLY A 556 12.97 -5.18 -7.27
CA GLY A 556 14.40 -4.96 -7.47
C GLY A 556 14.72 -4.05 -8.64
N THR A 557 13.98 -4.16 -9.74
CA THR A 557 14.12 -3.30 -10.93
C THR A 557 13.80 -1.85 -10.58
N PHE A 558 12.65 -1.62 -9.94
CA PHE A 558 12.28 -0.29 -9.49
C PHE A 558 13.33 0.32 -8.55
N VAL A 559 13.76 -0.45 -7.54
CA VAL A 559 14.79 0.01 -6.58
C VAL A 559 16.09 0.34 -7.30
N ALA A 560 16.53 -0.51 -8.25
CA ALA A 560 17.74 -0.28 -9.04
C ALA A 560 17.68 1.01 -9.86
N GLU A 561 16.55 1.30 -10.49
CA GLU A 561 16.38 2.50 -11.32
C GLU A 561 16.35 3.79 -10.50
N GLN A 562 15.72 3.78 -9.32
CA GLN A 562 15.78 4.96 -8.44
C GLN A 562 17.19 5.19 -7.91
N LEU A 563 17.91 4.12 -7.54
CA LEU A 563 19.31 4.22 -7.12
C LEU A 563 20.22 4.72 -8.25
N LEU A 564 19.97 4.31 -9.50
CA LEU A 564 20.69 4.81 -10.67
C LEU A 564 20.50 6.32 -10.83
N ARG A 565 19.26 6.83 -10.75
CA ARG A 565 19.00 8.28 -10.80
C ARG A 565 19.69 9.07 -9.69
N ILE A 566 19.64 8.56 -8.46
CA ILE A 566 20.32 9.19 -7.33
C ILE A 566 21.82 9.30 -7.64
N ARG A 567 22.42 8.24 -8.19
CA ARG A 567 23.84 8.21 -8.55
C ARG A 567 24.18 9.13 -9.73
N GLU A 568 23.34 9.20 -10.75
CA GLU A 568 23.50 10.14 -11.88
C GLU A 568 23.49 11.59 -11.38
N ASN A 569 22.58 11.93 -10.46
CA ASN A 569 22.50 13.26 -9.84
C ASN A 569 23.69 13.57 -8.90
N GLU A 570 24.32 12.56 -8.29
CA GLU A 570 25.56 12.72 -7.50
C GLU A 570 26.79 13.03 -8.35
N VAL A 571 26.83 12.56 -9.61
CA VAL A 571 27.96 12.78 -10.54
C VAL A 571 27.83 14.11 -11.31
N GLY A 572 26.62 14.66 -11.41
CA GLY A 572 26.33 15.94 -12.05
C GLY A 572 26.57 17.21 -11.20
N ASN A 573 26.95 17.05 -9.93
CA ASN A 573 27.38 18.11 -9.01
C ASN A 573 28.89 18.00 -8.76
#